data_AF-A0A1F8MVK8-F1
#
_entry.id   AF-A0A1F8MVK8-F1
#
_cell.length_a   1.000
_cell.length_b   1.000
_cell.length_c   1.000
_cell.angle_alpha   90.00
_cell.angle_beta   90.00
_cell.angle_gamma   90.00
#
_symmetry.space_group_name_H-M   'P 1'
#
loop_
_entity.id
_entity.type
_entity.pdbx_description
1 polymer ?
#
loop_
_entity_poly.entity_id
_entity_poly.type
_entity_poly.pdbx_seq_one_letter_code
_entity_poly.pdbx_strand_id
1 'polypeptide(L)'
;MVRDVVVSTIVMRKPQKMPVCSRCGKCCLVQGSGFTMMPEDYGRWRSQGRYDILRYVWLCRVPGDCEGKWDVWIDWIDPETGENLKHCPFLTRFGRGKYACAIHDTKPQICEKFWCERAFGAGKRGVPFHGVNGLKKVFDQVVG
;
A
#
# COMPACT_ATOMS: atom_id res chain seq x y z
N MET A 1 -35.67 49.14 4.32
CA MET A 1 -35.35 48.73 2.94
C MET A 1 -34.17 47.78 3.02
N VAL A 2 -34.44 46.50 2.80
CA VAL A 2 -33.52 45.37 3.02
C VAL A 2 -32.49 45.36 1.90
N ARG A 3 -31.20 45.22 2.27
CA ARG A 3 -30.08 45.17 1.32
C ARG A 3 -30.04 43.81 0.63
N ASP A 4 -29.91 43.84 -0.69
CA ASP A 4 -29.77 42.67 -1.56
C ASP A 4 -28.55 41.83 -1.18
N VAL A 5 -28.77 40.55 -0.91
CA VAL A 5 -27.71 39.56 -0.70
C VAL A 5 -27.41 38.92 -2.06
N VAL A 6 -26.25 39.24 -2.63
CA VAL A 6 -25.73 38.58 -3.83
C VAL A 6 -25.34 37.15 -3.43
N VAL A 7 -26.16 36.18 -3.80
CA VAL A 7 -25.86 34.75 -3.60
C VAL A 7 -24.74 34.37 -4.56
N SER A 8 -23.51 34.35 -4.04
CA SER A 8 -22.33 33.88 -4.77
C SER A 8 -22.43 32.37 -4.94
N THR A 9 -22.65 31.91 -6.18
CA THR A 9 -22.70 30.51 -6.55
C THR A 9 -21.36 29.84 -6.25
N ILE A 10 -21.32 29.00 -5.21
CA ILE A 10 -20.16 28.17 -4.88
C ILE A 10 -19.92 27.21 -6.06
N VAL A 11 -18.80 27.41 -6.76
CA VAL A 11 -18.30 26.45 -7.76
C VAL A 11 -17.85 25.19 -7.01
N MET A 12 -18.69 24.16 -7.03
CA MET A 12 -18.35 22.80 -6.62
C MET A 12 -17.09 22.35 -7.38
N ARG A 13 -15.93 22.28 -6.72
CA ARG A 13 -14.70 21.76 -7.34
C ARG A 13 -14.76 20.24 -7.41
N LYS A 14 -14.54 19.74 -8.63
CA LYS A 14 -14.56 18.34 -9.09
C LYS A 14 -13.82 17.37 -8.14
N PRO A 15 -14.24 16.10 -8.12
CA PRO A 15 -13.61 15.06 -7.30
C PRO A 15 -12.12 14.98 -7.61
N GLN A 16 -11.30 14.98 -6.56
CA GLN A 16 -9.88 14.71 -6.64
C GLN A 16 -9.71 13.34 -7.32
N LYS A 17 -8.99 13.29 -8.45
CA LYS A 17 -8.77 12.07 -9.24
C LYS A 17 -8.31 10.94 -8.32
N MET A 18 -8.92 9.76 -8.46
CA MET A 18 -8.43 8.53 -7.83
C MET A 18 -6.93 8.38 -8.07
N PRO A 19 -6.12 8.05 -7.05
CA PRO A 19 -4.69 7.92 -7.22
C PRO A 19 -4.38 6.78 -8.18
N VAL A 20 -3.44 7.01 -9.10
CA VAL A 20 -3.02 6.00 -10.08
C VAL A 20 -1.56 5.70 -9.88
N CYS A 21 -1.24 4.41 -9.71
CA CYS A 21 0.15 3.98 -9.66
C CYS A 21 0.85 4.28 -10.99
N SER A 22 1.89 5.10 -10.95
CA SER A 22 2.72 5.41 -12.13
C SER A 22 3.59 4.23 -12.61
N ARG A 23 3.57 3.09 -11.90
CA ARG A 23 4.34 1.88 -12.20
C ARG A 23 5.85 2.10 -12.29
N CYS A 24 6.37 3.13 -11.62
CA CYS A 24 7.79 3.47 -11.63
C CYS A 24 8.66 2.57 -10.73
N GLY A 25 8.06 1.70 -9.92
CA GLY A 25 8.75 0.75 -9.03
C GLY A 25 9.35 1.35 -7.76
N LYS A 26 9.51 2.68 -7.64
CA LYS A 26 10.23 3.29 -6.50
C LYS A 26 9.67 2.91 -5.12
N CYS A 27 8.35 2.96 -4.93
CA CYS A 27 7.75 2.54 -3.67
C CYS A 27 7.94 1.04 -3.42
N CYS A 28 7.74 0.19 -4.43
CA CYS A 28 7.90 -1.26 -4.30
C CYS A 28 9.36 -1.69 -4.05
N LEU A 29 10.34 -0.99 -4.62
CA LEU A 29 11.75 -1.30 -4.42
C LEU A 29 12.24 -0.92 -3.02
N VAL A 30 11.75 0.20 -2.49
CA VAL A 30 12.18 0.74 -1.18
C VAL A 30 11.41 0.10 -0.03
N GLN A 31 10.10 -0.08 -0.20
CA GLN A 31 9.20 -0.51 0.90
C GLN A 31 8.52 -1.85 0.65
N GLY A 32 8.56 -2.40 -0.56
CA GLY A 32 7.80 -3.61 -0.91
C GLY A 32 8.22 -4.86 -0.13
N SER A 33 9.42 -4.87 0.45
CA SER A 33 9.93 -5.91 1.37
C SER A 33 9.85 -5.55 2.84
N GLY A 34 9.65 -4.27 3.18
CA GLY A 34 9.55 -3.82 4.57
C GLY A 34 8.11 -3.59 5.04
N PHE A 35 7.12 -3.98 4.24
CA PHE A 35 5.73 -3.90 4.64
C PHE A 35 5.31 -5.18 5.38
N THR A 36 5.00 -5.02 6.66
CA THR A 36 4.35 -6.07 7.45
C THR A 36 2.99 -6.38 6.86
N MET A 37 2.80 -7.64 6.49
CA MET A 37 1.52 -8.11 5.95
C MET A 37 0.59 -8.51 7.08
N MET A 38 -0.71 -8.33 6.86
CA MET A 38 -1.71 -8.58 7.90
C MET A 38 -2.06 -10.08 7.94
N PRO A 39 -2.47 -10.65 9.09
CA PRO A 39 -2.93 -12.04 9.17
C PRO A 39 -4.04 -12.38 8.17
N GLU A 40 -4.89 -11.41 7.81
CA GLU A 40 -5.95 -11.57 6.80
C GLU A 40 -5.39 -11.80 5.39
N ASP A 41 -4.21 -11.25 5.06
CA ASP A 41 -3.54 -11.53 3.78
C ASP A 41 -3.13 -13.00 3.71
N TYR A 42 -2.53 -13.53 4.79
CA TYR A 42 -2.16 -14.93 4.88
C TYR A 42 -3.39 -15.85 4.78
N GLY A 43 -4.44 -15.57 5.56
CA GLY A 43 -5.68 -16.34 5.54
C GLY A 43 -6.33 -16.37 4.15
N ARG A 44 -6.35 -15.21 3.47
CA ARG A 44 -6.87 -15.09 2.10
C ARG A 44 -6.05 -15.92 1.11
N TRP A 45 -4.73 -15.87 1.14
CA TRP A 45 -3.93 -16.65 0.19
C TRP A 45 -4.00 -18.14 0.43
N ARG A 46 -4.13 -18.56 1.70
CA ARG A 46 -4.38 -19.97 2.04
C ARG A 46 -5.71 -20.45 1.47
N SER A 47 -6.79 -19.69 1.62
CA SER A 47 -8.09 -20.07 1.05
C SER A 47 -8.11 -20.02 -0.48
N GLN A 48 -7.31 -19.15 -1.10
CA GLN A 48 -7.14 -19.06 -2.55
C GLN A 48 -6.18 -20.12 -3.13
N GLY A 49 -5.52 -20.94 -2.30
CA GLY A 49 -4.52 -21.92 -2.76
C GLY A 49 -3.26 -21.29 -3.36
N ARG A 50 -2.92 -20.05 -2.97
CA ARG A 50 -1.78 -19.28 -3.50
C ARG A 50 -0.47 -19.66 -2.83
N TYR A 51 -0.08 -20.93 -2.98
CA TYR A 51 1.18 -21.46 -2.45
C TYR A 51 2.41 -20.82 -3.10
N ASP A 52 2.25 -20.26 -4.31
CA ASP A 52 3.23 -19.40 -4.97
C ASP A 52 3.57 -18.16 -4.14
N ILE A 53 2.62 -17.65 -3.35
CA ILE A 53 2.81 -16.53 -2.43
C ILE A 53 3.28 -17.02 -1.07
N LEU A 54 2.59 -18.02 -0.52
CA LEU A 54 2.81 -18.50 0.84
C LEU A 54 4.21 -19.07 1.06
N ARG A 55 4.88 -19.57 0.03
CA ARG A 55 6.28 -20.04 0.15
C ARG A 55 7.25 -18.95 0.59
N TYR A 56 6.91 -17.67 0.40
CA TYR A 56 7.74 -16.53 0.84
C TYR A 56 7.31 -15.99 2.20
N VAL A 57 6.34 -16.62 2.87
CA VAL A 57 5.78 -16.19 4.14
C VAL A 57 6.13 -17.22 5.21
N TRP A 58 6.92 -16.81 6.20
CA TRP A 58 7.24 -17.66 7.34
C TRP A 58 6.63 -17.10 8.61
N LEU A 59 5.69 -17.86 9.18
CA LEU A 59 4.93 -17.42 10.34
C LEU A 59 5.74 -17.52 11.65
N CYS A 60 6.83 -18.29 11.65
CA CYS A 60 7.67 -18.58 12.81
C CYS A 60 9.09 -18.90 12.34
N ARG A 61 10.11 -18.19 12.84
CA ARG A 61 11.53 -18.50 12.50
C ARG A 61 12.06 -19.74 13.23
N VAL A 62 11.42 -20.16 14.33
CA VAL A 62 11.80 -21.34 15.14
C VAL A 62 10.56 -21.98 15.80
N PRO A 63 10.55 -23.30 16.02
CA PRO A 63 9.55 -23.94 16.89
C PRO A 63 9.63 -23.35 18.30
N GLY A 64 8.53 -22.79 18.80
CA GLY A 64 8.44 -22.15 20.13
C GLY A 64 8.30 -20.62 20.12
N ASP A 65 8.68 -19.93 19.05
CA ASP A 65 8.58 -18.45 18.96
C ASP A 65 7.13 -17.93 18.89
N CYS A 66 6.21 -18.80 18.48
CA CYS A 66 4.82 -18.48 18.18
C CYS A 66 3.81 -19.08 19.16
N GLU A 67 4.25 -19.79 20.20
CA GLU A 67 3.33 -20.22 21.24
C GLU A 67 2.70 -18.99 21.90
N GLY A 68 1.41 -18.77 21.60
CA GLY A 68 0.63 -17.65 22.13
C GLY A 68 0.81 -16.29 21.46
N LYS A 69 1.60 -16.17 20.37
CA LYS A 69 1.82 -14.90 19.66
C LYS A 69 1.25 -14.96 18.24
N TRP A 70 -0.01 -14.56 18.13
CA TRP A 70 -0.72 -14.39 16.86
C TRP A 70 -0.33 -13.10 16.12
N ASP A 71 0.51 -12.26 16.73
CA ASP A 71 1.04 -11.02 16.16
C ASP A 71 2.24 -11.32 15.25
N VAL A 72 1.96 -12.04 14.16
CA VAL A 72 2.99 -12.48 13.23
C VAL A 72 3.36 -11.34 12.29
N TRP A 73 4.59 -10.87 12.41
CA TRP A 73 5.23 -9.98 11.46
C TRP A 73 5.65 -10.81 10.25
N ILE A 74 4.96 -10.64 9.14
CA ILE A 74 5.27 -11.38 7.91
C ILE A 74 6.13 -10.49 7.02
N ASP A 75 7.44 -10.76 7.04
CA ASP A 75 8.39 -10.28 6.03
C ASP A 75 8.48 -11.30 4.88
N TRP A 76 8.88 -10.84 3.68
CA TRP A 76 9.19 -11.77 2.60
C TRP A 76 10.50 -12.49 2.90
N ILE A 77 10.46 -13.82 2.92
CA ILE A 77 11.60 -14.69 3.18
C ILE A 77 11.99 -15.44 1.91
N ASP A 78 13.28 -15.62 1.70
CA ASP A 78 13.78 -16.51 0.66
C ASP A 78 13.49 -17.97 1.06
N PRO A 79 12.73 -18.73 0.26
CA PRO A 79 12.33 -20.10 0.62
C PRO A 79 13.50 -21.08 0.64
N GLU A 80 14.63 -20.75 0.02
CA GLU A 80 15.81 -21.62 -0.06
C GLU A 80 16.78 -21.33 1.08
N THR A 81 16.97 -20.05 1.43
CA THR A 81 17.97 -19.65 2.44
C THR A 81 17.37 -19.34 3.81
N GLY A 82 16.07 -19.06 3.89
CA GLY A 82 15.41 -18.59 5.12
C GLY A 82 15.73 -17.14 5.49
N GLU A 83 16.46 -16.40 4.64
CA GLU A 83 16.83 -15.01 4.89
C GLU A 83 15.74 -14.02 4.45
N ASN A 84 15.73 -12.82 5.05
CA ASN A 84 14.85 -11.74 4.60
C ASN A 84 15.20 -11.30 3.19
N LEU A 85 14.21 -11.24 2.31
CA LEU A 85 14.37 -10.71 0.97
C LEU A 85 14.53 -9.19 1.00
N LYS A 86 15.56 -8.69 0.31
CA LYS A 86 15.82 -7.24 0.19
C LYS A 86 14.73 -6.51 -0.60
N HIS A 87 14.01 -7.21 -1.48
CA HIS A 87 12.95 -6.65 -2.32
C HIS A 87 11.76 -7.60 -2.39
N CYS A 88 10.57 -7.06 -2.71
CA CYS A 88 9.39 -7.88 -2.93
C CYS A 88 9.62 -8.90 -4.06
N PRO A 89 9.40 -10.21 -3.83
CA PRO A 89 9.62 -11.25 -4.83
C PRO A 89 8.64 -11.16 -6.01
N PHE A 90 7.50 -10.49 -5.83
CA PHE A 90 6.48 -10.31 -6.86
C PHE A 90 6.66 -9.03 -7.69
N LEU A 91 7.73 -8.28 -7.47
CA LEU A 91 8.03 -7.09 -8.26
C LEU A 91 8.76 -7.47 -9.55
N THR A 92 8.08 -7.30 -10.69
CA THR A 92 8.64 -7.61 -12.00
C THR A 92 8.94 -6.35 -12.80
N ARG A 93 9.99 -6.39 -13.63
CA ARG A 93 10.25 -5.33 -14.61
C ARG A 93 9.30 -5.48 -15.80
N PHE A 94 8.64 -4.40 -16.19
CA PHE A 94 7.70 -4.35 -17.30
C PHE A 94 8.19 -3.34 -18.34
N GLY A 95 9.19 -3.73 -19.13
CA GLY A 95 9.83 -2.84 -20.11
C GLY A 95 10.74 -1.78 -19.50
N ARG A 96 11.07 -0.74 -20.28
CA ARG A 96 12.05 0.29 -19.87
C ARG A 96 11.48 1.19 -18.76
N GLY A 97 12.04 1.05 -17.55
CA GLY A 97 11.75 1.94 -16.42
C GLY A 97 10.36 1.82 -15.81
N LYS A 98 9.63 0.74 -16.12
CA LYS A 98 8.33 0.43 -15.53
C LYS A 98 8.37 -0.94 -14.86
N TYR A 99 7.48 -1.12 -13.89
CA TYR A 99 7.37 -2.30 -13.06
C TYR A 99 5.92 -2.79 -13.01
N ALA A 100 5.74 -4.06 -12.66
CA ALA A 100 4.45 -4.67 -12.38
C ALA A 100 4.50 -5.46 -11.07
N CYS A 101 3.36 -5.57 -10.39
CA CYS A 101 3.18 -6.52 -9.31
C CYS A 101 2.57 -7.79 -9.91
N ALA A 102 3.23 -8.93 -9.77
CA ALA A 102 2.75 -10.21 -10.28
C ALA A 102 1.50 -10.72 -9.53
N ILE A 103 1.27 -10.22 -8.32
CA ILE A 103 0.12 -10.56 -7.47
C ILE A 103 -0.85 -9.39 -7.33
N HIS A 104 -0.94 -8.52 -8.34
CA HIS A 104 -1.65 -7.24 -8.23
C HIS A 104 -3.11 -7.37 -7.73
N ASP A 105 -3.77 -8.44 -8.13
CA ASP A 105 -5.16 -8.82 -7.84
C ASP A 105 -5.39 -9.29 -6.39
N THR A 106 -4.35 -9.81 -5.74
CA THR A 106 -4.41 -10.31 -4.36
C THR A 106 -3.28 -9.76 -3.49
N LYS A 107 -2.72 -8.60 -3.86
CA LYS A 107 -1.58 -7.99 -3.16
C LYS A 107 -1.92 -7.74 -1.69
N PRO A 108 -0.93 -7.63 -0.80
CA PRO A 108 -1.18 -7.32 0.60
C PRO A 108 -2.02 -6.04 0.79
N GLN A 109 -2.87 -6.01 1.81
CA GLN A 109 -3.72 -4.84 2.07
C GLN A 109 -2.91 -3.56 2.26
N ILE A 110 -1.75 -3.64 2.91
CA ILE A 110 -0.85 -2.49 3.10
C ILE A 110 -0.39 -1.89 1.75
N CYS A 111 -0.20 -2.73 0.73
CA CYS A 111 0.15 -2.29 -0.63
C CYS A 111 -1.04 -1.65 -1.38
N GLU A 112 -2.28 -1.80 -0.91
CA GLU A 112 -3.46 -1.07 -1.40
C GLU A 112 -3.58 0.32 -0.76
N LYS A 113 -3.18 0.42 0.51
CA LYS A 113 -3.29 1.64 1.32
C LYS A 113 -2.12 2.60 1.06
N PHE A 114 -0.96 2.08 0.66
CA PHE A 114 0.21 2.91 0.38
C PHE A 114 0.10 3.63 -0.97
N TRP A 115 0.15 4.97 -0.93
CA TRP A 115 0.24 5.82 -2.11
C TRP A 115 1.35 6.85 -1.96
N CYS A 116 2.15 7.04 -3.02
CA CYS A 116 3.17 8.09 -3.06
C CYS A 116 2.60 9.39 -3.63
N GLU A 117 3.28 10.52 -3.40
CA GLU A 117 2.84 11.84 -3.89
C GLU A 117 2.49 11.81 -5.38
N ARG A 118 3.33 11.16 -6.20
CA ARG A 118 3.13 11.07 -7.65
C ARG A 118 1.83 10.38 -8.04
N ALA A 119 1.30 9.49 -7.21
CA ALA A 119 0.02 8.82 -7.48
C ALA A 119 -1.16 9.81 -7.47
N PHE A 120 -1.05 10.88 -6.68
CA PHE A 120 -2.00 11.99 -6.63
C PHE A 120 -1.67 13.11 -7.64
N GLY A 121 -0.73 12.88 -8.56
CA GLY A 121 -0.29 13.89 -9.52
C GLY A 121 0.59 14.99 -8.92
N ALA A 122 1.03 14.85 -7.66
CA ALA A 122 1.88 15.82 -6.97
C ALA A 122 3.30 15.25 -6.72
N GLY A 123 4.26 16.11 -6.38
CA GLY A 123 5.52 15.70 -5.74
C GLY A 123 6.34 14.60 -6.44
N LYS A 124 7.08 13.84 -5.62
CA LYS A 124 8.12 12.88 -6.03
C LYS A 124 7.61 11.43 -6.06
N ARG A 125 8.26 10.60 -6.87
CA ARG A 125 8.03 9.14 -6.91
C ARG A 125 8.63 8.48 -5.66
N GLY A 126 7.88 7.60 -5.02
CA GLY A 126 8.36 6.80 -3.89
C GLY A 126 8.35 7.51 -2.53
N VAL A 127 8.04 8.80 -2.50
CA VAL A 127 7.80 9.54 -1.26
C VAL A 127 6.36 9.27 -0.81
N PRO A 128 6.12 8.70 0.38
CA PRO A 128 4.76 8.48 0.87
C PRO A 128 3.97 9.78 0.84
N PHE A 129 2.72 9.72 0.39
CA PHE A 129 1.86 10.89 0.41
C PHE A 129 1.37 11.11 1.84
N HIS A 130 2.02 12.02 2.53
CA HIS A 130 1.48 12.65 3.73
C HIS A 130 0.70 13.85 3.24
N GLY A 131 -0.64 13.76 3.18
CA GLY A 131 -1.48 14.88 2.72
C GLY A 131 -1.04 16.19 3.38
N VAL A 132 -1.11 17.30 2.65
CA VAL A 132 -0.69 18.63 3.14
C VAL A 132 -1.35 18.91 4.50
N ASN A 133 -0.53 18.79 5.55
CA ASN A 133 -0.84 18.76 6.98
C ASN A 133 -1.66 17.55 7.44
N GLY A 134 -0.96 16.60 8.09
CA GLY A 134 -1.48 15.35 8.64
C GLY A 134 -2.88 15.49 9.26
N LEU A 135 -3.81 14.68 8.75
CA LEU A 135 -5.16 14.41 9.25
C LEU A 135 -6.16 15.56 9.45
N LYS A 136 -5.79 16.83 9.66
CA LYS A 136 -6.75 17.85 10.12
C LYS A 136 -7.48 18.65 9.04
N LYS A 137 -7.12 18.55 7.75
CA LYS A 137 -7.82 19.32 6.69
C LYS A 137 -8.84 18.56 5.86
N VAL A 138 -8.95 17.24 6.02
CA VAL A 138 -9.91 16.43 5.26
C VAL A 138 -11.11 16.01 6.12
N PHE A 139 -10.94 15.86 7.43
CA PHE A 139 -12.01 15.43 8.32
C PHE A 139 -12.90 16.58 8.82
N ASP A 140 -12.34 17.77 9.06
CA ASP A 140 -13.09 18.97 9.47
C ASP A 140 -13.98 19.56 8.33
N GLN A 141 -14.01 18.94 7.14
CA GLN A 141 -14.93 19.26 6.04
C GLN A 141 -15.99 18.18 5.80
N VAL A 142 -16.03 17.14 6.64
CA VAL A 142 -17.02 16.05 6.55
C VAL A 142 -18.02 16.09 7.71
N VAL A 143 -17.72 16.75 8.83
CA VAL A 143 -18.63 16.82 9.99
C VAL A 143 -18.72 18.24 10.60
N GLY A 144 -18.59 19.28 9.77
CA GLY A 144 -18.79 20.67 10.17
C GLY A 144 -19.00 21.59 8.98
#